data_AF-J8BIS2-F1
#
_entry.id   AF-J8BIS2-F1
#
_cell.length_a   1.000
_cell.length_b   1.000
_cell.length_c   1.000
_cell.angle_alpha   90.00
_cell.angle_beta   90.00
_cell.angle_gamma   90.00
#
_symmetry.space_group_name_H-M   'P 1'
#
loop_
_entity.id
_entity.type
_entity.pdbx_description
1 polymer ?
#
loop_
_entity_poly.entity_id
_entity_poly.type
_entity_poly.pdbx_seq_one_letter_code
_entity_poly.pdbx_strand_id
1 'polypeptide(L)'
;KHKDMFANLDEATKEKAKSILEQEKSGALTREQVKEKLTELGVKLPEKGKHEDIFANLDDQAKEKAKAILKNEKKQLAELNVDLPNHKFFMKKDDK
;
A
#
# COMPACT_ATOMS: atom_id res chain seq x y z
N LYS A 1 -12.66 -11.67 -7.07
CA LYS A 1 -13.19 -10.64 -8.00
C LYS A 1 -12.61 -9.30 -7.61
N HIS A 2 -11.57 -8.81 -8.29
CA HIS A 2 -11.17 -7.41 -8.17
C HIS A 2 -12.29 -6.58 -8.78
N LYS A 3 -13.05 -5.87 -7.96
CA LYS A 3 -14.06 -4.93 -8.44
C LYS A 3 -13.30 -3.81 -9.12
N ASP A 4 -13.49 -3.62 -10.42
CA ASP A 4 -12.91 -2.50 -11.16
C ASP A 4 -13.34 -1.20 -10.49
N MET A 5 -12.44 -0.60 -9.72
CA MET A 5 -12.67 0.61 -8.93
C MET A 5 -13.06 1.79 -9.82
N PHE A 6 -12.75 1.65 -11.11
CA PHE A 6 -12.94 2.63 -12.17
C PHE A 6 -14.15 2.31 -13.07
N ALA A 7 -14.87 1.20 -12.87
CA ALA A 7 -15.89 0.73 -13.82
C ALA A 7 -17.01 1.76 -14.10
N ASN A 8 -17.37 2.57 -13.10
CA ASN A 8 -18.46 3.54 -13.19
C ASN A 8 -18.01 4.96 -13.57
N LEU A 9 -16.76 5.13 -14.05
CA LEU A 9 -16.19 6.45 -14.35
C LEU A 9 -15.95 6.65 -15.85
N ASP A 10 -16.11 7.89 -16.30
CA ASP A 10 -15.72 8.37 -17.63
C ASP A 10 -14.23 8.17 -17.90
N GLU A 11 -13.85 7.98 -19.17
CA GLU A 11 -12.47 7.72 -19.59
C GLU A 11 -11.50 8.82 -19.11
N ALA A 12 -11.90 10.09 -19.22
CA ALA A 12 -11.12 11.22 -18.73
C ALA A 12 -10.87 11.16 -17.21
N THR A 13 -11.85 10.68 -16.44
CA THR A 13 -11.77 10.54 -14.99
C THR A 13 -10.93 9.32 -14.61
N LYS A 14 -11.03 8.22 -15.37
CA LYS A 14 -10.16 7.04 -15.21
C LYS A 14 -8.69 7.38 -15.41
N GLU A 15 -8.36 8.18 -16.42
CA GLU A 15 -6.98 8.55 -16.72
C GLU A 15 -6.39 9.42 -15.60
N LYS A 16 -7.12 10.43 -15.13
CA LYS A 16 -6.74 11.24 -13.96
C LYS A 16 -6.54 10.39 -12.71
N ALA A 17 -7.47 9.49 -12.44
CA ALA A 17 -7.39 8.60 -11.29
C ALA A 17 -6.18 7.65 -11.35
N LYS A 18 -5.86 7.12 -12.53
CA LYS A 18 -4.64 6.32 -12.74
C LYS A 18 -3.37 7.14 -12.51
N SER A 19 -3.33 8.37 -13.01
CA SER A 19 -2.18 9.27 -12.81
C SER A 19 -1.94 9.58 -11.33
N ILE A 20 -3.01 9.85 -10.55
CA ILE A 20 -2.93 10.07 -9.10
C ILE A 20 -2.41 8.81 -8.39
N LEU A 21 -2.90 7.61 -8.78
CA LEU A 21 -2.45 6.35 -8.21
C LEU A 21 -0.98 6.03 -8.57
N GLU A 22 -0.53 6.44 -9.75
CA GLU A 22 0.88 6.31 -10.15
C GLU A 22 1.78 7.27 -9.35
N GLN A 23 1.31 8.49 -9.09
CA GLN A 23 1.98 9.43 -8.18
C GLN A 23 2.05 8.90 -6.74
N GLU A 24 1.03 8.19 -6.25
CA GLU A 24 1.09 7.46 -4.98
C GLU A 24 2.21 6.41 -5.00
N LYS A 25 2.27 5.60 -6.07
CA LYS A 25 3.27 4.54 -6.21
C LYS A 25 4.69 5.08 -6.33
N SER A 26 4.86 6.24 -6.95
CA SER A 26 6.13 6.93 -7.09
C SER A 26 6.53 7.70 -5.82
N GLY A 27 5.67 7.75 -4.80
CA GLY A 27 5.91 8.51 -3.56
C GLY A 27 5.79 10.03 -3.73
N ALA A 28 5.30 10.50 -4.87
CA ALA A 28 5.08 11.93 -5.13
C ALA A 28 3.88 12.49 -4.36
N LEU A 29 2.91 11.63 -4.02
CA LEU A 29 1.74 11.99 -3.22
C LEU A 29 1.54 11.00 -2.08
N THR A 30 1.09 11.50 -0.94
CA THR A 30 0.75 10.66 0.21
C THR A 30 -0.54 9.89 -0.04
N ARG A 31 -0.66 8.72 0.59
CA ARG A 31 -1.81 7.84 0.46
C ARG A 31 -3.14 8.51 0.87
N GLU A 32 -3.11 9.45 1.80
CA GLU A 32 -4.28 10.25 2.18
C GLU A 32 -4.68 11.22 1.08
N GLN A 33 -3.74 11.99 0.54
CA GLN A 33 -4.01 12.92 -0.58
C GLN A 33 -4.55 12.20 -1.81
N VAL A 34 -3.99 11.03 -2.11
CA VAL A 34 -4.45 10.17 -3.20
C VAL A 34 -5.86 9.67 -2.94
N LYS A 35 -6.15 9.20 -1.72
CA LYS A 35 -7.48 8.73 -1.34
C LYS A 35 -8.53 9.84 -1.43
N GLU A 36 -8.20 11.05 -1.01
CA GLU A 36 -9.08 12.22 -1.10
C GLU A 36 -9.39 12.58 -2.55
N LYS A 37 -8.36 12.75 -3.38
CA LYS A 37 -8.52 13.05 -4.82
C LYS A 37 -9.27 11.95 -5.57
N LEU A 38 -8.99 10.68 -5.26
CA LEU A 38 -9.72 9.55 -5.85
C LEU A 38 -11.19 9.55 -5.44
N THR A 39 -11.49 9.89 -4.18
CA THR A 39 -12.86 9.99 -3.67
C THR A 39 -13.62 11.13 -4.34
N GLU A 40 -12.98 12.28 -4.56
CA GLU A 40 -13.54 13.43 -5.30
C GLU A 40 -13.90 13.05 -6.74
N LEU A 41 -13.08 12.21 -7.37
CA LEU A 41 -13.33 11.66 -8.71
C LEU A 41 -14.36 10.51 -8.72
N GLY A 42 -15.02 10.20 -7.60
CA GLY A 42 -16.00 9.12 -7.49
C GLY A 42 -15.41 7.71 -7.44
N VAL A 43 -14.08 7.58 -7.33
CA VAL A 43 -13.37 6.30 -7.20
C VAL A 43 -13.45 5.85 -5.74
N LYS A 44 -14.21 4.79 -5.46
CA LYS A 44 -14.11 4.09 -4.17
C LYS A 44 -13.01 3.05 -4.22
N LEU A 45 -11.91 3.33 -3.53
CA LEU A 45 -10.91 2.31 -3.20
C LEU A 45 -11.59 1.22 -2.35
N PRO A 46 -11.49 -0.07 -2.72
CA PRO A 46 -11.96 -1.16 -1.90
C PRO A 46 -11.12 -1.17 -0.63
N GLU A 47 -11.77 -1.47 0.49
CA GLU A 47 -11.05 -1.77 1.72
C GLU A 47 -10.02 -2.85 1.40
N LYS A 48 -8.74 -2.55 1.66
CA LYS A 48 -7.70 -3.55 1.57
C LYS A 48 -8.11 -4.67 2.52
N GLY A 49 -8.54 -5.80 1.94
CA GLY A 49 -8.89 -6.99 2.69
C GLY A 49 -7.78 -7.29 3.68
N LYS A 50 -8.17 -7.71 4.89
CA LYS A 50 -7.28 -8.05 6.00
C LYS A 50 -6.03 -8.71 5.43
N HIS A 51 -4.93 -7.97 5.43
CA HIS A 51 -3.65 -8.51 5.00
C HIS A 51 -3.43 -9.71 5.91
N GLU A 52 -3.24 -10.90 5.34
CA GLU A 52 -2.86 -12.08 6.13
C GLU A 52 -1.74 -11.63 7.06
N ASP A 53 -1.95 -11.85 8.35
CA ASP A 53 -0.99 -11.46 9.38
C ASP A 53 0.30 -12.18 9.00
N ILE A 54 1.31 -11.45 8.52
CA ILE A 54 2.59 -11.99 8.04
C ILE A 54 3.32 -12.82 9.12
N PHE A 55 2.82 -12.74 10.35
CA PHE A 55 3.29 -13.47 11.53
C PHE A 55 2.33 -14.58 11.97
N ALA A 56 1.36 -14.99 11.14
CA ALA A 56 0.36 -16.01 11.51
C ALA A 56 0.96 -17.39 11.83
N ASN A 57 2.13 -17.70 11.28
CA ASN A 57 2.85 -18.97 11.51
C ASN A 57 4.01 -18.85 12.52
N LEU A 58 4.13 -17.74 13.26
CA LEU A 58 5.18 -17.53 14.26
C LEU A 58 4.62 -17.69 15.68
N ASP A 59 5.46 -18.21 16.58
CA ASP A 59 5.19 -18.24 18.02
C ASP A 59 5.06 -16.83 18.60
N ASP A 60 4.32 -16.64 19.69
CA ASP A 60 4.04 -15.31 20.27
C ASP A 60 5.32 -14.49 20.56
N GLN A 61 6.36 -15.14 21.10
CA GLN A 61 7.65 -14.48 21.35
C GLN A 61 8.32 -14.02 20.04
N ALA A 62 8.24 -14.83 18.98
CA ALA A 62 8.80 -14.49 17.67
C ALA A 62 7.98 -13.40 16.99
N LYS A 63 6.65 -13.44 17.13
CA LYS A 63 5.72 -12.41 16.64
C LYS A 63 5.99 -11.05 17.28
N GLU A 64 6.24 -10.98 18.59
CA GLU A 64 6.62 -9.75 19.26
C GLU A 64 7.95 -9.19 18.76
N LYS A 65 8.98 -10.03 18.66
CA LYS A 65 10.30 -9.63 18.13
C LYS A 65 10.19 -9.12 16.69
N ALA A 66 9.46 -9.83 15.84
CA ALA A 66 9.25 -9.43 14.44
C ALA A 66 8.46 -8.12 14.32
N LYS A 67 7.43 -7.91 15.14
CA LYS A 67 6.70 -6.63 15.23
C LYS A 67 7.61 -5.48 15.68
N ALA A 68 8.51 -5.72 16.64
CA ALA A 68 9.44 -4.71 17.13
C ALA A 68 10.43 -4.28 16.04
N ILE A 69 11.00 -5.24 15.30
CA ILE A 69 11.91 -4.99 14.16
C ILE A 69 11.19 -4.15 13.09
N LEU A 70 10.00 -4.58 12.68
CA LEU A 70 9.24 -3.89 11.63
C LEU A 70 8.84 -2.46 12.03
N LYS A 71 8.48 -2.23 13.30
CA LYS A 71 8.22 -0.88 13.82
C LYS A 71 9.46 0.00 13.76
N ASN A 72 10.62 -0.55 14.13
CA ASN A 72 11.87 0.19 14.10
C ASN A 72 12.28 0.56 12.67
N GLU A 73 12.21 -0.39 11.73
CA GLU A 73 12.48 -0.13 10.30
C GLU A 73 11.52 0.91 9.72
N LYS A 74 10.22 0.80 10.04
CA LYS A 74 9.23 1.79 9.59
C LYS A 74 9.57 3.20 10.08
N LYS A 75 10.08 3.33 11.30
CA LYS A 75 10.52 4.63 11.83
C LYS A 75 11.70 5.18 11.04
N GLN A 76 12.71 4.35 10.77
CA GLN A 76 13.88 4.75 9.98
C GLN A 76 13.52 5.16 8.55
N LEU A 77 12.60 4.43 7.91
CA LEU A 77 12.12 4.79 6.58
C LEU A 77 11.31 6.10 6.59
N ALA A 78 10.49 6.31 7.62
CA ALA A 78 9.76 7.57 7.80
C ALA A 78 10.71 8.76 8.00
N GLU A 79 11.83 8.60 8.70
CA GLU A 79 12.87 9.64 8.83
C GLU A 79 13.52 9.97 7.48
N LEU A 80 13.59 9.01 6.56
CA LEU A 80 14.05 9.20 5.19
C LEU A 80 12.95 9.65 4.23
N ASN A 81 11.72 9.87 4.74
CA ASN A 81 10.52 10.16 3.96
C ASN A 81 10.22 9.10 2.88
N VAL A 82 10.59 7.85 3.16
CA VAL A 82 10.34 6.67 2.31
C VAL A 82 9.27 5.80 2.99
N ASP A 83 8.32 5.28 2.22
CA ASP A 83 7.30 4.35 2.74
C ASP A 83 7.83 2.91 2.79
N LEU A 84 7.39 2.12 3.77
CA LEU A 84 7.79 0.71 3.91
C LEU A 84 7.22 -0.09 2.72
N PRO A 85 8.08 -0.71 1.88
CA PRO A 85 7.61 -1.40 0.67
C PRO A 85 6.69 -2.59 1.00
N ASN A 86 5.83 -2.93 0.04
CA ASN A 86 4.85 -4.01 0.22
C ASN A 86 5.55 -5.35 0.49
N HIS A 87 5.00 -6.20 1.35
CA HIS A 87 5.50 -7.54 1.69
C HIS A 87 5.95 -8.38 0.46
N LYS A 88 5.27 -8.27 -0.69
CA LYS A 88 5.70 -8.95 -1.94
C LYS A 88 7.09 -8.53 -2.43
N PHE A 89 7.54 -7.32 -2.10
CA PHE A 89 8.86 -6.81 -2.42
C PHE A 89 9.96 -7.61 -1.72
N PHE A 90 9.78 -7.89 -0.41
CA PHE A 90 10.71 -8.68 0.39
C PHE A 90 10.66 -10.19 0.10
N MET A 91 9.57 -10.68 -0.49
CA MET A 91 9.42 -12.09 -0.89
C MET A 91 10.06 -12.43 -2.24
N LYS A 92 10.47 -11.44 -3.05
CA LYS A 92 11.33 -11.70 -4.20
C LYS A 92 12.70 -12.09 -3.66
N LYS A 93 12.89 -13.37 -3.37
CA LYS A 93 14.26 -13.91 -3.32
C LYS A 93 14.79 -13.75 -4.74
N ASP A 94 15.83 -12.95 -4.90
CA ASP A 94 16.69 -13.07 -6.06
C ASP A 94 17.20 -14.53 -6.07
N ASP A 95 16.57 -15.38 -6.88
CA ASP A 95 17.12 -16.66 -7.29
C ASP A 95 18.46 -16.35 -7.97
N LYS A 96 19.55 -16.49 -7.21
CA LYS A 96 20.92 -16.29 -7.65
C LYS A 96 21.58 -17.63 -7.91
#